data_AF-A0A7S1HDX1-F1
#
_entry.id   AF-A0A7S1HDX1-F1
#
_cell.length_a   1.000
_cell.length_b   1.000
_cell.length_c   1.000
_cell.angle_alpha   90.00
_cell.angle_beta   90.00
_cell.angle_gamma   90.00
#
_symmetry.space_group_name_H-M   'P 1'
#
loop_
_entity.id
_entity.type
_entity.pdbx_description
1 polymer ?
#
loop_
_entity_poly.entity_id
_entity_poly.type
_entity_poly.pdbx_seq_one_letter_code
_entity_poly.pdbx_strand_id
1 'polypeptide(L)'
;WRSQLARYVFRPKPFVLEYTNERRAAMGWKAGQTVVGMHVRHGDKSWDVAHQASYFGGLGRYVEKAHGIVSSSPTLKEKPVKYFVSTDDASVLTQASQDSGLDGQIMWDDREARYNGTHVYSPPGVSDKRWPGFPGDDPNVDTFRYAMDSIKSILLLARADVFVGSATSCFSRLVYQLRAAGDMGSLSMGPEW
;
A
#
# COMPACT_ATOMS: atom_id res chain seq x y z
N TRP A 1 12.85 -5.04 18.02
CA TRP A 1 14.16 -4.66 17.45
C TRP A 1 14.05 -4.21 15.99
N ARG A 2 13.71 -5.08 15.03
CA ARG A 2 13.64 -4.70 13.59
C ARG A 2 12.73 -3.48 13.32
N SER A 3 11.59 -3.40 14.00
CA SER A 3 10.66 -2.26 13.92
C SER A 3 11.29 -0.91 14.31
N GLN A 4 12.18 -0.88 15.29
CA GLN A 4 12.86 0.36 15.70
C GLN A 4 13.90 0.81 14.67
N LEU A 5 14.63 -0.15 14.07
CA LEU A 5 15.53 0.15 12.95
C LEU A 5 14.75 0.63 11.73
N ALA A 6 13.65 -0.03 11.39
CA ALA A 6 12.76 0.40 10.31
C ALA A 6 12.28 1.82 10.55
N ARG A 7 11.79 2.15 11.75
CA ARG A 7 11.38 3.52 12.13
C ARG A 7 12.49 4.55 11.98
N TYR A 8 13.73 4.21 12.33
CA TYR A 8 14.87 5.12 12.17
C TYR A 8 15.18 5.38 10.68
N VAL A 9 15.28 4.33 9.87
CA VAL A 9 15.61 4.41 8.44
C VAL A 9 14.49 5.05 7.62
N PHE A 10 13.23 4.77 7.97
CA PHE A 10 12.04 5.30 7.28
C PHE A 10 11.53 6.62 7.86
N ARG A 11 12.37 7.36 8.61
CA ARG A 11 12.00 8.71 9.04
C ARG A 11 11.85 9.61 7.81
N PRO A 12 10.64 10.09 7.49
CA PRO A 12 10.43 10.85 6.28
C PRO A 12 11.06 12.25 6.41
N LYS A 13 11.67 12.72 5.32
CA LYS A 13 12.10 14.12 5.19
C LYS A 13 10.86 15.05 5.14
N PRO A 14 11.00 16.35 5.47
CA PRO A 14 9.88 17.29 5.47
C PRO A 14 9.03 17.27 4.19
N PHE A 15 9.66 17.31 3.01
CA PHE A 15 8.93 17.28 1.73
C PHE A 15 8.16 15.97 1.50
N VAL A 16 8.63 14.84 2.04
CA VAL A 16 7.93 13.54 1.94
C VAL A 16 6.70 13.56 2.84
N LEU A 17 6.81 14.16 4.03
CA LEU A 17 5.67 14.34 4.94
C LEU A 17 4.61 15.26 4.34
N GLU A 18 5.02 16.40 3.78
CA GLU A 18 4.16 17.34 3.08
C GLU A 18 3.43 16.64 1.93
N TYR A 19 4.17 16.01 1.02
CA TYR A 19 3.61 15.20 -0.06
C TYR A 19 2.59 14.17 0.46
N THR A 20 2.95 13.40 1.47
CA THR A 20 2.07 12.37 2.03
C THR A 20 0.79 12.96 2.63
N ASN A 21 0.90 14.10 3.33
CA ASN A 21 -0.23 14.76 3.97
C ASN A 21 -1.18 15.42 2.95
N GLU A 22 -0.64 16.03 1.89
CA GLU A 22 -1.42 16.57 0.78
C GLU A 22 -2.23 15.47 0.09
N ARG A 23 -1.58 14.33 -0.22
CA ARG A 23 -2.27 13.18 -0.82
C ARG A 23 -3.34 12.60 0.09
N ARG A 24 -3.03 12.46 1.38
CA ARG A 24 -4.01 12.03 2.39
C ARG A 24 -5.25 12.92 2.40
N ALA A 25 -5.05 14.24 2.38
CA ALA A 25 -6.15 15.20 2.36
C ALA A 25 -6.96 15.12 1.05
N ALA A 26 -6.29 15.01 -0.10
CA ALA A 26 -6.92 14.88 -1.41
C ALA A 26 -7.80 13.61 -1.52
N MET A 27 -7.41 12.51 -0.88
CA MET A 27 -8.20 11.27 -0.81
C MET A 27 -9.39 11.34 0.16
N GLY A 28 -9.57 12.44 0.88
CA GLY A 28 -10.68 12.61 1.81
C GLY A 28 -10.50 11.88 3.15
N TRP A 29 -9.28 11.50 3.53
CA TRP A 29 -8.99 10.88 4.82
C TRP A 29 -9.07 11.91 5.95
N LYS A 30 -10.16 11.85 6.71
CA LYS A 30 -10.51 12.80 7.78
C LYS A 30 -10.31 12.20 9.17
N ALA A 31 -10.15 13.06 10.17
CA ALA A 31 -10.20 12.64 11.56
C ALA A 31 -11.60 12.10 11.92
N GLY A 32 -11.66 11.17 12.88
CA GLY A 32 -12.92 10.57 13.34
C GLY A 32 -13.45 9.43 12.46
N GLN A 33 -12.75 9.07 11.38
CA GLN A 33 -13.03 7.87 10.59
C GLN A 33 -12.23 6.67 11.13
N THR A 34 -12.74 5.46 10.92
CA THR A 34 -11.93 4.24 10.96
C THR A 34 -11.39 3.99 9.57
N VAL A 35 -10.07 4.01 9.40
CA VAL A 35 -9.42 3.71 8.12
C VAL A 35 -8.81 2.32 8.13
N VAL A 36 -9.28 1.48 7.21
CA VAL A 36 -8.70 0.19 6.89
C VAL A 36 -7.73 0.38 5.74
N GLY A 37 -6.43 0.24 6.00
CA GLY A 37 -5.39 0.19 4.99
C GLY A 37 -5.28 -1.21 4.41
N MET A 38 -5.44 -1.35 3.10
CA MET A 38 -5.28 -2.61 2.38
C MET A 38 -4.14 -2.50 1.38
N HIS A 39 -3.22 -3.46 1.41
CA HIS A 39 -2.20 -3.61 0.38
C HIS A 39 -2.41 -4.90 -0.41
N VAL A 40 -2.83 -4.76 -1.66
CA VAL A 40 -3.04 -5.86 -2.60
C VAL A 40 -1.85 -5.87 -3.57
N ARG A 41 -1.02 -6.90 -3.49
CA ARG A 41 0.13 -7.10 -4.38
C ARG A 41 -0.24 -8.12 -5.45
N HIS A 42 -0.30 -7.69 -6.70
CA HIS A 42 -0.53 -8.56 -7.86
C HIS A 42 0.75 -8.61 -8.71
N GLY A 43 0.91 -7.70 -9.66
CA GLY A 43 2.12 -7.50 -10.48
C GLY A 43 2.87 -8.77 -10.91
N ASP A 44 4.20 -8.65 -10.97
CA ASP A 44 5.16 -9.73 -11.23
C ASP A 44 5.02 -10.93 -10.28
N LYS A 45 4.52 -10.69 -9.08
CA LYS A 45 4.38 -11.70 -8.03
C LYS A 45 3.30 -12.75 -8.33
N SER A 46 2.33 -12.41 -9.18
CA SER A 46 1.29 -13.33 -9.64
C SER A 46 1.80 -14.42 -10.61
N TRP A 47 3.02 -14.25 -11.15
CA TRP A 47 3.65 -15.21 -12.07
C TRP A 47 4.53 -16.26 -11.35
N ASP A 48 4.77 -16.07 -10.05
CA ASP A 48 5.49 -17.05 -9.23
C ASP A 48 4.54 -18.20 -8.84
N VAL A 49 4.65 -19.33 -9.56
CA VAL A 49 3.80 -20.52 -9.44
C VAL A 49 3.76 -21.07 -8.01
N ALA A 50 4.86 -20.97 -7.24
CA ALA A 50 4.90 -21.44 -5.85
C ALA A 50 4.00 -20.60 -4.92
N HIS A 51 3.67 -19.40 -5.37
CA HIS A 51 3.06 -18.34 -4.59
C HIS A 51 1.61 -18.08 -5.03
N GLN A 52 1.27 -18.35 -6.29
CA GLN A 52 -0.05 -18.18 -6.91
C GLN A 52 -1.25 -18.45 -6.00
N ALA A 53 -1.34 -19.61 -5.34
CA ALA A 53 -2.47 -19.98 -4.47
C ALA A 53 -2.73 -18.98 -3.32
N SER A 54 -1.72 -18.22 -2.88
CA SER A 54 -1.83 -17.22 -1.82
C SER A 54 -2.20 -15.81 -2.30
N TYR A 55 -2.14 -15.51 -3.61
CA TYR A 55 -2.46 -14.19 -4.18
C TYR A 55 -3.79 -14.17 -4.95
N PHE A 56 -4.27 -15.30 -5.45
CA PHE A 56 -5.53 -15.40 -6.22
C PHE A 56 -6.83 -15.26 -5.40
N GLY A 57 -6.76 -14.70 -4.20
CA GLY A 57 -7.96 -14.41 -3.40
C GLY A 57 -8.78 -13.21 -3.89
N GLY A 58 -8.21 -12.39 -4.79
CA GLY A 58 -8.78 -11.11 -5.19
C GLY A 58 -8.96 -10.14 -4.02
N LEU A 59 -9.55 -8.98 -4.29
CA LEU A 59 -9.86 -7.98 -3.26
C LEU A 59 -10.79 -8.53 -2.16
N GLY A 60 -11.72 -9.42 -2.52
CA GLY A 60 -12.76 -9.94 -1.61
C GLY A 60 -12.20 -10.54 -0.31
N ARG A 61 -11.11 -11.31 -0.35
CA ARG A 61 -10.49 -11.87 0.87
C ARG A 61 -9.91 -10.80 1.79
N TYR A 62 -9.37 -9.72 1.22
CA TYR A 62 -8.85 -8.60 2.03
C TYR A 62 -10.01 -7.87 2.71
N VAL A 63 -11.12 -7.67 1.99
CA VAL A 63 -12.34 -7.02 2.49
C VAL A 63 -12.99 -7.85 3.59
N GLU A 64 -13.16 -9.16 3.38
CA GLU A 64 -13.71 -10.07 4.39
C GLU A 64 -12.89 -10.03 5.68
N LYS A 65 -11.56 -10.09 5.56
CA LYS A 65 -10.65 -10.01 6.71
C LYS A 65 -10.75 -8.67 7.43
N ALA A 66 -10.79 -7.57 6.66
CA ALA A 66 -10.94 -6.24 7.21
C ALA A 66 -12.27 -6.08 7.95
N HIS A 67 -13.37 -6.52 7.35
CA HIS A 67 -14.70 -6.49 7.95
C HIS A 67 -14.72 -7.27 9.27
N GLY A 68 -14.17 -8.49 9.30
CA GLY A 68 -14.08 -9.28 10.54
C GLY A 68 -13.32 -8.56 11.66
N ILE A 69 -12.23 -7.83 11.36
CA ILE A 69 -11.47 -7.04 12.35
C ILE A 69 -12.29 -5.84 12.83
N VAL A 70 -12.92 -5.10 11.92
CA VAL A 70 -13.71 -3.90 12.27
C VAL A 70 -14.94 -4.29 13.09
N SER A 71 -15.72 -5.28 12.65
CA SER A 71 -16.96 -5.71 13.33
C SER A 71 -16.71 -6.27 14.73
N SER A 72 -15.55 -6.90 14.95
CA SER A 72 -15.18 -7.46 16.27
C SER A 72 -14.62 -6.41 17.24
N SER A 73 -14.32 -5.20 16.78
CA SER A 73 -13.77 -4.12 17.61
C SER A 73 -14.83 -3.06 17.94
N PRO A 74 -15.23 -2.91 19.22
CA PRO A 74 -16.22 -1.91 19.62
C PRO A 74 -15.82 -0.47 19.26
N THR A 75 -14.54 -0.13 19.38
CA THR A 75 -14.03 1.22 19.14
C THR A 75 -13.95 1.57 17.65
N LEU A 76 -13.76 0.57 16.78
CA LEU A 76 -13.62 0.79 15.34
C LEU A 76 -14.98 0.85 14.64
N LYS A 77 -15.95 0.01 15.05
CA LYS A 77 -17.26 -0.10 14.42
C LYS A 77 -18.17 1.12 14.62
N GLU A 78 -17.90 1.95 15.64
CA GLU A 78 -18.70 3.14 15.94
C GLU A 78 -18.40 4.33 15.00
N LYS A 79 -17.29 4.27 14.27
CA LYS A 79 -16.87 5.34 13.36
C LYS A 79 -17.20 4.99 11.91
N PRO A 80 -17.41 5.98 11.03
CA PRO A 80 -17.51 5.74 9.59
C PRO A 80 -16.25 5.01 9.08
N VAL A 81 -16.44 3.87 8.43
CA VAL A 81 -15.36 3.05 7.89
C VAL A 81 -14.98 3.53 6.50
N LYS A 82 -13.68 3.66 6.25
CA LYS A 82 -13.11 3.94 4.93
C LYS A 82 -12.00 2.95 4.61
N TYR A 83 -11.88 2.56 3.35
CA TYR A 83 -10.90 1.59 2.88
C TYR A 83 -9.85 2.28 2.02
N PHE A 84 -8.64 2.48 2.55
CA PHE A 84 -7.52 2.95 1.76
C PHE A 84 -6.86 1.78 1.04
N VAL A 85 -6.92 1.74 -0.29
CA VAL A 85 -6.36 0.64 -1.09
C VAL A 85 -5.07 1.09 -1.78
N SER A 86 -3.98 0.39 -1.48
CA SER A 86 -2.71 0.48 -2.17
C SER A 86 -2.48 -0.78 -2.98
N THR A 87 -2.33 -0.63 -4.29
CA THR A 87 -2.16 -1.73 -5.24
C THR A 87 -1.27 -1.27 -6.40
N ASP A 88 -0.54 -2.22 -6.97
CA ASP A 88 0.13 -2.05 -8.26
C ASP A 88 -0.82 -2.32 -9.44
N ASP A 89 -1.92 -3.02 -9.21
CA ASP A 89 -2.88 -3.43 -10.23
C ASP A 89 -4.13 -2.51 -10.28
N ALA A 90 -4.32 -1.83 -11.41
CA ALA A 90 -5.48 -0.95 -11.64
C ALA A 90 -6.82 -1.72 -11.64
N SER A 91 -6.83 -2.99 -12.06
CA SER A 91 -8.06 -3.80 -12.08
C SER A 91 -8.60 -4.06 -10.66
N VAL A 92 -7.73 -4.07 -9.65
CA VAL A 92 -8.15 -4.17 -8.24
C VAL A 92 -8.98 -2.96 -7.83
N LEU A 93 -8.63 -1.75 -8.28
CA LEU A 93 -9.42 -0.54 -8.00
C LEU A 93 -10.76 -0.55 -8.74
N THR A 94 -10.77 -1.02 -9.99
CA THR A 94 -12.01 -1.23 -10.74
C THR A 94 -12.92 -2.22 -10.01
N GLN A 95 -12.39 -3.37 -9.59
CA GLN A 95 -13.12 -4.35 -8.79
C GLN A 95 -13.65 -3.71 -7.50
N ALA A 96 -12.83 -2.93 -6.81
CA ALA A 96 -13.21 -2.23 -5.59
C ALA A 96 -14.43 -1.31 -5.83
N SER A 97 -14.38 -0.49 -6.88
CA SER A 97 -15.47 0.42 -7.24
C SER A 97 -16.78 -0.27 -7.63
N GLN A 98 -16.70 -1.53 -8.07
CA GLN A 98 -17.86 -2.35 -8.45
C GLN A 98 -18.42 -3.18 -7.29
N ASP A 99 -17.66 -3.33 -6.20
CA ASP A 99 -18.10 -4.05 -5.01
C ASP A 99 -19.08 -3.19 -4.22
N SER A 100 -20.37 -3.55 -4.30
CA SER A 100 -21.45 -2.85 -3.59
C SER A 100 -21.26 -2.74 -2.08
N GLY A 101 -20.45 -3.62 -1.46
CA GLY A 101 -20.12 -3.54 -0.04
C GLY A 101 -19.11 -2.45 0.31
N LEU A 102 -18.40 -1.93 -0.70
CA LEU A 102 -17.37 -0.90 -0.56
C LEU A 102 -17.74 0.42 -1.25
N ASP A 103 -18.84 0.47 -1.99
CA ASP A 103 -19.24 1.66 -2.76
C ASP A 103 -19.32 2.91 -1.86
N GLY A 104 -18.70 4.00 -2.32
CA GLY A 104 -18.55 5.25 -1.56
C GLY A 104 -17.65 5.19 -0.32
N GLN A 105 -17.05 4.04 0.02
CA GLN A 105 -16.20 3.86 1.20
C GLN A 105 -14.70 3.77 0.86
N ILE A 106 -14.35 3.65 -0.42
CA ILE A 106 -12.97 3.45 -0.85
C ILE A 106 -12.25 4.79 -1.01
N MET A 107 -10.99 4.78 -0.62
CA MET A 107 -10.04 5.87 -0.81
C MET A 107 -8.84 5.32 -1.59
N TRP A 108 -8.48 6.00 -2.66
CA TRP A 108 -7.24 5.75 -3.40
C TRP A 108 -6.70 7.07 -3.95
N ASP A 109 -5.41 7.14 -4.20
CA ASP A 109 -4.79 8.29 -4.84
C ASP A 109 -5.00 8.17 -6.35
N ASP A 110 -5.89 9.00 -6.89
CA ASP A 110 -6.27 9.05 -8.30
C ASP A 110 -5.19 9.69 -9.18
N ARG A 111 -4.21 10.37 -8.58
CA ARG A 111 -3.08 10.99 -9.29
C ARG A 111 -1.82 10.14 -9.26
N GLU A 112 -1.82 9.03 -8.53
CA GLU A 112 -0.73 8.06 -8.51
C GLU A 112 -0.82 7.19 -9.77
N ALA A 113 0.22 7.23 -10.59
CA ALA A 113 0.32 6.35 -11.74
C ALA A 113 0.44 4.90 -11.25
N ARG A 114 -0.45 4.03 -11.73
CA ARG A 114 -0.47 2.61 -11.37
C ARG A 114 0.28 1.84 -12.43
N TYR A 115 1.36 1.19 -12.01
CA TYR A 115 2.18 0.36 -12.88
C TYR A 115 1.95 -1.10 -12.50
N ASN A 116 0.98 -1.74 -13.15
CA ASN A 116 0.69 -3.17 -12.93
C ASN A 116 1.70 -4.06 -13.64
N GLY A 117 3.00 -3.86 -13.42
CA GLY A 117 4.04 -4.76 -13.90
C GLY A 117 3.93 -5.26 -15.36
N THR A 118 3.25 -4.58 -16.28
CA THR A 118 3.03 -5.06 -17.66
C THR A 118 4.19 -4.75 -18.59
N HIS A 119 5.35 -4.35 -18.05
CA HIS A 119 6.63 -4.47 -18.75
C HIS A 119 7.29 -5.84 -18.54
N VAL A 120 6.59 -6.79 -17.92
CA VAL A 120 6.97 -8.22 -17.91
C VAL A 120 6.26 -8.94 -19.06
N TYR A 121 6.61 -8.57 -20.29
CA TYR A 121 6.66 -9.58 -21.35
C TYR A 121 8.11 -10.09 -21.34
N SER A 122 8.33 -11.34 -20.93
CA SER A 122 9.41 -12.08 -21.56
C SER A 122 8.83 -12.60 -22.87
N PRO A 123 9.07 -11.95 -24.03
CA PRO A 123 8.66 -12.55 -25.29
C PRO A 123 9.34 -13.93 -25.41
N PRO A 124 8.70 -14.92 -26.07
CA PRO A 124 9.30 -16.24 -26.27
C PRO A 124 10.70 -16.10 -26.88
N GLY A 125 11.74 -16.52 -26.14
CA GLY A 125 13.14 -16.46 -26.58
C GLY A 125 14.09 -15.56 -25.77
N VAL A 126 13.62 -14.83 -24.75
CA VAL A 126 14.53 -14.08 -23.86
C VAL A 126 15.02 -15.00 -22.73
N SER A 127 16.33 -15.23 -22.69
CA SER A 127 16.98 -16.21 -21.80
C SER A 127 16.72 -15.94 -20.32
N ASP A 128 16.51 -17.02 -19.55
CA ASP A 128 16.33 -17.09 -18.08
C ASP A 128 17.43 -16.41 -17.21
N LYS A 129 18.47 -15.84 -17.82
CA LYS A 129 19.67 -15.32 -17.14
C LYS A 129 19.76 -13.80 -17.00
N ARG A 130 18.79 -13.03 -17.50
CA ARG A 130 18.72 -11.58 -17.25
C ARG A 130 17.26 -11.21 -17.08
N TRP A 131 16.84 -10.92 -15.85
CA TRP A 131 15.55 -10.30 -15.53
C TRP A 131 15.42 -8.99 -16.35
N PRO A 132 14.65 -8.95 -17.45
CA PRO A 132 14.45 -7.73 -18.21
C PRO A 132 13.11 -7.12 -17.77
N GLY A 133 13.12 -5.85 -17.38
CA GLY A 133 11.87 -5.12 -17.10
C GLY A 133 11.60 -4.86 -15.62
N PHE A 134 12.63 -4.50 -14.84
CA PHE A 134 12.36 -3.55 -13.77
C PHE A 134 11.97 -2.21 -14.43
N PRO A 135 10.96 -1.47 -13.94
CA PRO A 135 10.61 -0.15 -14.45
C PRO A 135 11.78 0.85 -14.42
N GLY A 136 12.87 0.53 -13.72
CA GLY A 136 14.06 1.37 -13.61
C GLY A 136 14.82 1.61 -14.92
N ASP A 137 14.67 0.71 -15.90
CA ASP A 137 15.34 0.84 -17.21
C ASP A 137 14.42 1.42 -18.29
N ASP A 138 13.14 1.64 -18.01
CA ASP A 138 12.23 2.33 -18.92
C ASP A 138 12.37 3.85 -18.71
N PRO A 139 12.92 4.60 -19.69
CA PRO A 139 13.09 6.05 -19.56
C PRO A 139 11.75 6.80 -19.45
N ASN A 140 10.62 6.16 -19.75
CA ASN A 140 9.29 6.74 -19.59
C ASN A 140 8.73 6.59 -18.17
N VAL A 141 9.39 5.80 -17.31
CA VAL A 141 8.99 5.65 -15.92
C VAL A 141 9.77 6.65 -15.06
N ASP A 142 9.05 7.59 -14.49
CA ASP A 142 9.59 8.46 -13.44
C ASP A 142 9.80 7.65 -12.16
N THR A 143 11.00 7.07 -12.04
CA THR A 143 11.41 6.21 -10.92
C THR A 143 11.39 6.96 -9.59
N PHE A 144 11.68 8.26 -9.59
CA PHE A 144 11.62 9.09 -8.40
C PHE A 144 10.17 9.24 -7.93
N ARG A 145 9.24 9.56 -8.84
CA ARG A 145 7.81 9.62 -8.52
C ARG A 145 7.28 8.28 -8.04
N TYR A 146 7.67 7.18 -8.68
CA TYR A 146 7.27 5.83 -8.25
C TYR A 146 7.75 5.50 -6.83
N ALA A 147 9.00 5.86 -6.49
CA ALA A 147 9.54 5.70 -5.15
C ALA A 147 8.78 6.58 -4.13
N MET A 148 8.49 7.84 -4.48
CA MET A 148 7.72 8.77 -3.64
C MET A 148 6.30 8.25 -3.37
N ASP A 149 5.62 7.74 -4.39
CA ASP A 149 4.28 7.15 -4.26
C ASP A 149 4.27 5.87 -3.43
N SER A 150 5.32 5.05 -3.57
CA SER A 150 5.53 3.86 -2.73
C SER A 150 5.74 4.23 -1.26
N ILE A 151 6.62 5.20 -0.98
CA ILE A 151 6.90 5.68 0.38
C ILE A 151 5.64 6.28 1.00
N LYS A 152 4.90 7.14 0.27
CA LYS A 152 3.61 7.68 0.68
C LYS A 152 2.65 6.55 1.08
N SER A 153 2.45 5.56 0.19
CA SER A 153 1.54 4.45 0.45
C SER A 153 1.95 3.64 1.69
N ILE A 154 3.24 3.35 1.87
CA ILE A 154 3.76 2.70 3.09
C ILE A 154 3.42 3.51 4.34
N LEU A 155 3.70 4.82 4.33
CA LEU A 155 3.46 5.70 5.47
C LEU A 155 1.96 5.82 5.80
N LEU A 156 1.10 5.91 4.79
CA LEU A 156 -0.35 5.97 5.00
C LEU A 156 -0.91 4.65 5.52
N LEU A 157 -0.53 3.51 4.95
CA LEU A 157 -0.93 2.20 5.47
C LEU A 157 -0.44 1.97 6.91
N ALA A 158 0.75 2.47 7.25
CA ALA A 158 1.26 2.41 8.61
C ALA A 158 0.45 3.28 9.59
N ARG A 159 -0.22 4.34 9.11
CA ARG A 159 -1.08 5.23 9.90
C ARG A 159 -2.55 4.80 9.96
N ALA A 160 -2.98 3.83 9.17
CA ALA A 160 -4.36 3.32 9.20
C ALA A 160 -4.72 2.72 10.57
N ASP A 161 -6.00 2.69 10.94
CA ASP A 161 -6.43 2.04 12.19
C ASP A 161 -6.26 0.53 12.08
N VAL A 162 -6.62 -0.04 10.93
CA VAL A 162 -6.45 -1.45 10.60
C VAL A 162 -5.54 -1.58 9.39
N PHE A 163 -4.70 -2.62 9.36
CA PHE A 163 -3.91 -2.97 8.17
C PHE A 163 -4.14 -4.42 7.76
N VAL A 164 -4.47 -4.63 6.48
CA VAL A 164 -4.59 -5.96 5.86
C VAL A 164 -3.66 -6.01 4.65
N GLY A 165 -2.75 -6.99 4.64
CA GLY A 165 -1.75 -7.15 3.60
C GLY A 165 -1.19 -8.57 3.60
N SER A 166 -0.46 -8.93 2.54
CA SER A 166 0.19 -10.25 2.47
C SER A 166 1.57 -10.24 3.15
N ALA A 167 1.81 -11.19 4.06
CA ALA A 167 3.08 -11.34 4.81
C ALA A 167 4.29 -11.64 3.91
N THR A 168 4.05 -12.15 2.71
CA THR A 168 5.11 -12.44 1.74
C THR A 168 5.58 -11.17 1.01
N SER A 169 4.80 -10.07 1.03
CA SER A 169 5.18 -8.80 0.42
C SER A 169 6.15 -8.04 1.32
N CYS A 170 7.33 -7.68 0.80
CA CYS A 170 8.28 -6.80 1.51
C CYS A 170 7.61 -5.48 1.92
N PHE A 171 6.75 -4.96 1.04
CA PHE A 171 5.97 -3.75 1.26
C PHE A 171 5.07 -3.87 2.51
N SER A 172 4.26 -4.94 2.58
CA SER A 172 3.41 -5.20 3.75
C SER A 172 4.21 -5.45 5.03
N ARG A 173 5.33 -6.18 4.94
CA ARG A 173 6.18 -6.46 6.11
C ARG A 173 6.75 -5.16 6.67
N LEU A 174 7.18 -4.24 5.81
CA LEU A 174 7.66 -2.94 6.25
C LEU A 174 6.55 -2.14 6.92
N VAL A 175 5.35 -2.08 6.34
CA VAL A 175 4.17 -1.45 6.98
C VAL A 175 3.93 -2.04 8.37
N TYR A 176 3.91 -3.37 8.49
CA TYR A 176 3.76 -4.06 9.78
C TYR A 176 4.85 -3.64 10.78
N GLN A 177 6.11 -3.56 10.35
CA GLN A 177 7.20 -3.13 11.22
C GLN A 177 7.09 -1.68 11.68
N LEU A 178 6.67 -0.77 10.80
CA LEU A 178 6.46 0.64 11.15
C LEU A 178 5.30 0.79 12.14
N ARG A 179 4.19 0.07 11.94
CA ARG A 179 3.07 0.04 12.90
C ARG A 179 3.52 -0.46 14.28
N ALA A 180 4.31 -1.53 14.31
CA ALA A 180 4.83 -2.10 15.56
C ALA A 180 5.86 -1.20 16.24
N ALA A 181 6.41 -0.20 15.55
CA ALA A 181 7.34 0.77 16.14
C ALA A 181 6.63 1.91 16.89
N GLY A 182 5.30 2.03 16.74
CA GLY A 182 4.47 3.08 17.33
C GLY A 182 4.30 4.30 16.43
N ASP A 183 3.86 5.41 17.02
CA ASP A 183 3.52 6.62 16.26
C ASP A 183 4.73 7.23 15.54
N MET A 184 4.67 7.22 14.20
CA MET A 184 5.63 7.88 13.31
C MET A 184 5.45 9.41 13.28
N GLY A 185 4.30 9.93 13.70
CA GLY A 185 3.97 11.37 13.73
C GLY A 185 4.64 12.13 14.87
N SER A 186 4.99 11.44 15.96
CA SER A 186 5.74 12.00 17.10
C SER A 186 7.23 12.27 16.84
N LEU A 187 7.76 11.91 15.66
CA LEU A 187 9.11 12.30 15.24
C LEU A 187 9.07 13.74 14.71
N SER A 188 8.72 14.68 15.59
CA SER A 188 9.14 16.06 15.41
C SER A 188 10.65 16.06 15.20
N MET A 189 11.12 16.90 14.28
CA MET A 189 12.54 16.99 13.95
C MET A 189 13.32 17.22 15.24
N GLY A 190 14.02 16.19 15.70
CA GLY A 190 15.10 16.36 16.67
C GLY A 190 16.11 17.36 16.08
N PRO A 191 16.90 18.04 16.93
CA PRO A 191 17.73 19.17 16.53
C PRO A 191 18.50 18.84 15.25
N GLU A 192 18.41 19.77 14.30
CA GLU A 192 19.03 19.69 12.98
C GLU A 192 20.51 19.29 13.15
N TRP A 193 20.92 18.22 12.46
CA TRP A 193 22.31 17.81 12.30
C TRP A 193 22.82 18.31 10.96
#